data_AF-A0A9P0Q1P9-F1
#
_entry.id   AF-A0A9P0Q1P9-F1
#
_cell.length_a   1.000
_cell.length_b   1.000
_cell.length_c   1.000
_cell.angle_alpha   90.00
_cell.angle_beta   90.00
_cell.angle_gamma   90.00
#
_symmetry.space_group_name_H-M   'P 1'
#
loop_
_entity.id
_entity.type
_entity.pdbx_description
1 polymer ?
#
loop_
_entity_poly.entity_id
_entity_poly.type
_entity_poly.pdbx_seq_one_letter_code
_entity_poly.pdbx_strand_id
1 'polypeptide(L)'
;MIALSISKLPPIDVGRTVILRVPDVDKGRLAPRNMLAVVLNINDSGLYQLGTKEGTLQLLYCRNKFTLADSDFIDISSVPSSVSLLTTRLATGSKQGFI
;
A
#
# COMPACT_ATOMS: atom_id res chain seq x y z
N MET A 1 1.76 10.36 -26.50
CA MET A 1 0.66 10.94 -25.69
C MET A 1 0.84 10.54 -24.22
N ILE A 2 1.87 11.04 -23.53
CA ILE A 2 2.10 10.76 -22.08
C ILE A 2 2.39 12.06 -21.29
N ALA A 3 2.84 13.12 -21.97
CA ALA A 3 3.25 14.38 -21.34
C ALA A 3 2.10 15.25 -20.77
N LEU A 4 0.90 15.20 -21.35
CA LEU A 4 -0.18 16.16 -20.99
C LEU A 4 -0.86 15.85 -19.64
N SER A 5 -0.75 14.63 -19.13
CA SER A 5 -1.36 14.24 -17.84
C SER A 5 -0.53 14.70 -16.64
N ILE A 6 0.77 14.97 -16.85
CA ILE A 6 1.71 15.39 -15.81
C ILE A 6 1.47 16.87 -15.45
N SER A 7 1.01 17.70 -16.39
CA SER A 7 0.81 19.14 -16.18
C SER A 7 -0.40 19.52 -15.33
N LYS A 8 -1.32 18.60 -15.02
CA LYS A 8 -2.55 18.93 -14.26
C LYS A 8 -2.52 18.51 -12.79
N LEU A 9 -1.60 17.63 -12.40
CA LEU A 9 -1.54 17.08 -11.05
C LEU A 9 -0.21 17.46 -10.42
N PRO A 10 -0.20 18.26 -9.33
CA PRO A 10 1.04 18.60 -8.65
C PRO A 10 1.71 17.32 -8.12
N PRO A 11 3.05 17.27 -8.08
CA PRO A 11 3.78 16.18 -7.45
C PRO A 11 3.36 16.06 -5.97
N ILE A 12 3.43 14.85 -5.43
CA ILE A 12 3.15 14.58 -4.02
C ILE A 12 4.45 14.27 -3.30
N ASP A 13 4.60 14.84 -2.11
CA ASP A 13 5.66 14.52 -1.19
C ASP A 13 5.49 13.14 -0.53
N VAL A 14 6.61 12.50 -0.24
CA VAL A 14 6.65 11.25 0.53
C VAL A 14 6.00 11.46 1.90
N GLY A 15 5.21 10.49 2.35
CA GLY A 15 4.49 10.53 3.63
C GLY A 15 3.06 11.04 3.57
N ARG A 16 2.60 11.54 2.43
CA ARG A 16 1.20 11.96 2.29
C ARG A 16 0.26 10.79 2.08
N THR A 17 -0.92 10.90 2.68
CA THR A 17 -2.00 9.95 2.44
C THR A 17 -2.68 10.22 1.09
N VAL A 18 -2.88 9.16 0.33
CA VAL A 18 -3.48 9.15 -1.00
C VAL A 18 -4.62 8.14 -1.05
N ILE A 19 -5.56 8.40 -1.95
CA ILE A 19 -6.73 7.56 -2.18
C ILE A 19 -6.57 6.88 -3.54
N LEU A 20 -6.51 5.56 -3.51
CA LEU A 20 -6.50 4.69 -4.70
C LEU A 20 -7.92 4.22 -5.01
N ARG A 21 -8.33 4.31 -6.28
CA ARG A 21 -9.58 3.69 -6.73
C ARG A 21 -9.33 2.24 -7.11
N VAL A 22 -10.00 1.33 -6.42
CA VAL A 22 -9.97 -0.11 -6.71
C VAL A 22 -11.03 -0.39 -7.79
N PRO A 23 -10.66 -1.03 -8.91
CA PRO A 23 -11.63 -1.39 -9.94
C PRO A 23 -12.56 -2.50 -9.43
N ASP A 24 -13.78 -2.56 -9.95
CA ASP A 24 -14.81 -3.47 -9.45
C ASP A 24 -14.44 -4.97 -9.62
N VAL A 25 -13.54 -5.30 -10.54
CA VAL A 25 -13.04 -6.67 -10.76
C VAL A 25 -12.17 -7.20 -9.63
N ASP A 26 -11.39 -6.31 -9.00
CA ASP A 26 -10.49 -6.65 -7.88
C ASP A 26 -11.22 -6.56 -6.53
N LYS A 27 -12.52 -6.22 -6.55
CA LYS A 27 -13.28 -5.82 -5.39
C LYS A 27 -14.25 -6.93 -4.95
N GLY A 28 -14.18 -7.32 -3.69
CA GLY A 28 -15.23 -8.14 -3.07
C GLY A 28 -16.57 -7.40 -3.01
N ARG A 29 -17.69 -8.12 -3.07
CA ARG A 29 -19.06 -7.56 -3.18
C ARG A 29 -19.38 -6.42 -2.19
N LEU A 30 -18.78 -6.43 -1.00
CA LEU A 30 -19.01 -5.46 0.07
C LEU A 30 -17.81 -4.55 0.39
N ALA A 31 -16.71 -4.63 -0.38
CA ALA A 31 -15.54 -3.80 -0.11
C ALA A 31 -15.82 -2.30 -0.38
N PRO A 32 -15.04 -1.37 0.17
CA PRO A 32 -15.07 0.02 -0.27
C PRO A 32 -14.49 0.16 -1.69
N ARG A 33 -14.91 1.20 -2.42
CA ARG A 33 -14.38 1.50 -3.77
C ARG A 33 -13.00 2.17 -3.73
N ASN A 34 -12.65 2.71 -2.58
CA ASN A 34 -11.47 3.52 -2.36
C ASN A 34 -10.59 2.86 -1.29
N MET A 35 -9.29 2.81 -1.53
CA MET A 35 -8.28 2.34 -0.59
C MET A 35 -7.38 3.50 -0.18
N LEU A 36 -7.09 3.62 1.11
CA LEU A 36 -6.13 4.60 1.63
C LEU A 36 -4.73 4.00 1.61
N ALA A 37 -3.78 4.76 1.09
CA ALA A 37 -2.37 4.41 1.05
C ALA A 37 -1.51 5.63 1.38
N VAL A 38 -0.27 5.43 1.79
CA VAL A 38 0.74 6.46 2.01
C VAL A 38 1.83 6.34 0.94
N VAL A 39 2.35 7.47 0.47
CA VAL A 39 3.50 7.48 -0.43
C VAL A 39 4.76 7.13 0.35
N LEU A 40 5.44 6.05 -0.03
CA LEU A 40 6.66 5.57 0.64
C LEU A 40 7.93 6.06 -0.06
N ASN A 41 7.95 5.99 -1.39
CA ASN A 41 9.11 6.37 -2.19
C ASN A 41 8.69 6.83 -3.58
N ILE A 42 9.55 7.60 -4.24
CA ILE A 42 9.37 8.08 -5.61
C ILE A 42 10.63 7.72 -6.38
N ASN A 43 10.49 6.89 -7.41
CA ASN A 43 11.61 6.52 -8.26
C ASN A 43 12.01 7.68 -9.17
N ASP A 44 13.26 7.69 -9.66
CA ASP A 44 13.78 8.65 -10.66
C ASP A 44 12.90 8.76 -11.91
N SER A 45 12.16 7.71 -12.26
CA SER A 45 11.22 7.70 -13.38
C SER A 45 9.86 8.36 -13.08
N GLY A 46 9.66 8.96 -11.89
CA GLY A 46 8.42 9.61 -11.48
C GLY A 46 7.29 8.64 -11.10
N LEU A 47 7.63 7.40 -10.77
CA LEU A 47 6.69 6.38 -10.30
C LEU A 47 6.68 6.33 -8.78
N TYR A 48 5.50 6.17 -8.20
CA TYR A 48 5.28 6.24 -6.76
C TYR A 48 5.11 4.83 -6.18
N GLN A 49 5.87 4.53 -5.14
CA GLN A 49 5.67 3.35 -4.31
C GLN A 49 4.70 3.70 -3.19
N LEU A 50 3.65 2.89 -3.06
CA LEU A 50 2.56 3.13 -2.12
C LEU A 50 2.52 2.04 -1.04
N GLY A 51 2.16 2.43 0.17
CA GLY A 51 2.04 1.54 1.32
C GLY A 51 0.67 1.66 1.97
N THR A 52 0.15 0.57 2.51
CA THR A 52 -1.08 0.55 3.30
C THR A 52 -0.78 -0.02 4.68
N LYS A 53 -1.72 0.07 5.61
CA LYS A 53 -1.56 -0.53 6.95
C LYS A 53 -1.25 -2.03 6.92
N GLU A 54 -1.71 -2.72 5.89
CA GLU A 54 -1.48 -4.16 5.71
C GLU A 54 -0.10 -4.47 5.08
N GLY A 55 0.57 -3.47 4.51
CA GLY A 55 1.88 -3.62 3.88
C GLY A 55 2.06 -2.78 2.63
N THR A 56 3.22 -2.96 1.99
CA THR A 56 3.62 -2.22 0.79
C THR A 56 2.99 -2.81 -0.46
N LEU A 57 2.43 -1.96 -1.34
CA LEU A 57 1.95 -2.40 -2.65
C LEU A 57 3.15 -2.75 -3.54
N GLN A 58 3.10 -3.92 -4.17
CA GLN A 58 4.17 -4.43 -5.03
C GLN A 58 4.30 -3.63 -6.34
N LEU A 59 3.20 -3.02 -6.79
CA LEU A 59 3.15 -2.24 -8.02
C LEU A 59 3.50 -0.78 -7.74
N LEU A 60 4.21 -0.17 -8.70
CA LEU A 60 4.46 1.26 -8.73
C LEU A 60 3.34 1.99 -9.48
N TYR A 61 2.91 3.13 -8.95
CA TYR A 61 1.77 3.87 -9.47
C TYR A 61 2.19 5.20 -10.11
N CYS A 62 1.57 5.53 -11.23
CA CYS A 62 1.69 6.87 -11.81
C CYS A 62 0.80 7.85 -11.06
N ARG A 63 1.16 9.14 -11.05
CA ARG A 63 0.44 10.21 -10.35
C ARG A 63 -1.08 10.26 -10.61
N ASN A 64 -1.53 9.93 -11.82
CA ASN A 64 -2.94 9.95 -12.23
C ASN A 64 -3.79 8.78 -11.68
N LYS A 65 -3.18 7.79 -11.03
CA LYS A 65 -3.89 6.61 -10.52
C LYS A 65 -4.48 6.83 -9.12
N PHE A 66 -4.12 7.91 -8.44
CA PHE A 66 -4.56 8.22 -7.09
C PHE A 66 -4.82 9.72 -6.91
N THR A 67 -5.63 10.04 -5.91
CA THR A 67 -5.90 11.42 -5.48
C THR A 67 -5.28 11.67 -4.12
N LEU A 68 -5.03 12.95 -3.77
CA LEU A 68 -4.69 13.31 -2.39
C LEU A 68 -5.90 13.04 -1.48
N ALA A 69 -5.64 12.58 -0.26
CA ALA A 69 -6.62 12.67 0.81
C ALA A 69 -6.59 14.09 1.40
N ASP A 70 -7.73 14.55 1.92
CA ASP A 70 -7.82 15.83 2.64
C ASP A 70 -7.03 15.84 3.95
N SER A 71 -6.65 14.67 4.47
CA SER A 71 -5.94 14.54 5.74
C SER A 71 -4.98 13.35 5.72
N ASP A 72 -3.96 13.40 6.56
CA ASP A 72 -3.00 12.33 6.72
C ASP A 72 -3.56 11.30 7.72
N PHE A 73 -4.02 10.15 7.20
CA PHE A 73 -4.64 9.09 8.00
C PHE A 73 -3.67 7.95 8.36
N ILE A 74 -2.57 7.84 7.62
CA ILE A 74 -1.60 6.75 7.72
C ILE A 74 -0.20 7.35 7.75
N ASP A 75 0.52 7.11 8.84
CA ASP A 75 1.92 7.48 8.96
C ASP A 75 2.83 6.45 8.25
N ILE A 76 3.96 6.91 7.72
CA ILE A 76 4.96 6.05 7.06
C ILE A 76 5.42 4.93 8.01
N SER A 77 5.62 5.23 9.29
CA SER A 77 6.06 4.25 10.30
C SER A 77 5.03 3.16 10.59
N SER A 78 3.76 3.36 10.21
CA SER A 78 2.69 2.38 10.45
C SER A 78 2.60 1.31 9.37
N VAL A 79 3.34 1.46 8.27
CA VAL A 79 3.34 0.49 7.17
C VAL A 79 4.35 -0.62 7.48
N PRO A 80 3.91 -1.88 7.62
CA PRO A 80 4.82 -2.99 7.83
C PRO A 80 5.59 -3.26 6.53
N SER A 81 6.89 -2.90 6.51
CA SER A 81 7.82 -3.31 5.45
C SER A 81 8.25 -4.75 5.69
N SER A 82 7.48 -5.72 5.18
CA SER A 82 7.77 -7.16 5.22
C SER A 82 8.22 -7.70 6.57
N VAL A 83 7.26 -8.02 7.45
CA VAL A 83 7.51 -9.04 8.47
C VAL A 83 7.04 -10.37 7.89
N SER A 84 8.00 -11.21 7.48
CA SER A 84 7.75 -12.61 7.17
C SER A 84 7.10 -13.28 8.39
N LEU A 85 5.83 -13.67 8.28
CA LEU A 85 5.07 -14.39 9.32
C LEU A 85 5.56 -15.86 9.44
N LEU A 86 6.82 -16.05 9.80
CA LEU A 86 7.42 -17.34 10.15
C LEU A 86 7.98 -17.29 11.57
N THR A 87 7.18 -16.87 12.55
CA THR A 87 7.46 -17.22 13.94
C THR A 87 6.73 -18.51 14.25
N THR A 88 7.49 -19.60 14.18
CA THR A 88 7.07 -20.91 14.67
C THR A 88 6.53 -20.76 16.09
N ARG A 89 5.27 -21.14 16.31
CA ARG A 89 4.77 -21.39 17.66
C ARG A 89 5.53 -22.62 18.15
N LEU A 90 6.59 -22.41 18.93
CA LEU A 90 7.13 -23.44 19.82
C LEU A 90 6.02 -23.76 20.82
N ALA A 91 5.15 -24.69 20.44
CA ALA A 91 4.31 -25.39 21.37
C ALA A 91 5.24 -26.25 22.22
N THR A 92 5.71 -25.72 23.35
CA THR A 92 6.23 -26.52 24.45
C THR A 92 5.04 -27.29 25.04
N GLY A 93 4.63 -28.33 24.34
CA GLY A 93 3.66 -29.32 24.73
C GLY A 93 4.36 -30.68 24.78
N SER A 94 4.90 -30.97 25.95
CA SER A 94 5.54 -32.23 26.31
C SER A 94 4.63 -33.45 26.04
N LYS A 95 5.26 -34.57 25.65
CA LYS A 95 4.74 -35.97 25.51
C LYS A 95 4.21 -36.33 24.10
N GLN A 96 4.92 -37.11 23.26
CA GLN A 96 5.37 -38.52 23.34
C GLN A 96 4.36 -39.50 22.72
N GLY A 97 4.80 -40.24 21.69
CA GLY A 97 4.21 -41.51 21.24
C GLY A 97 3.64 -41.55 19.81
N PHE A 98 4.42 -42.02 18.84
CA PHE A 98 3.88 -42.78 17.70
C PHE A 98 4.38 -44.22 17.87
N ILE A 99 3.42 -45.14 18.01
CA ILE A 99 3.59 -46.57 17.73
C ILE A 99 3.39 -46.82 16.24
#